data_AF-A0A3L6QNC8-F1
#
_entry.id   AF-A0A3L6QNC8-F1
#
_cell.length_a   1.000
_cell.length_b   1.000
_cell.length_c   1.000
_cell.angle_alpha   90.00
_cell.angle_beta   90.00
_cell.angle_gamma   90.00
#
_symmetry.space_group_name_H-M   'P 1'
#
loop_
_entity.id
_entity.type
_entity.pdbx_description
1 polymer ?
#
loop_
_entity_poly.entity_id
_entity_poly.type
_entity_poly.pdbx_seq_one_letter_code
_entity_poly.pdbx_strand_id
1 'polypeptide(L)'
;MLADTRAAAGAGNLSLAALVESGALVRVPRRRFRPVPAWRPPDFMEPEEVWIISTSHLSPESVVDVESVLRAVQPDNVVVELCRSWQELGSWYT
;
A
#
# COMPACT_ATOMS: atom_id res chain seq x y z
N MET A 1 8.75 -11.52 5.19
CA MET A 1 7.98 -10.41 4.58
C MET A 1 8.92 -9.31 4.10
N LEU A 2 9.70 -8.68 4.98
CA LEU A 2 10.65 -7.61 4.64
C LEU A 2 11.79 -8.02 3.68
N ALA A 3 12.35 -9.23 3.82
CA ALA A 3 13.44 -9.70 2.95
C ALA A 3 13.02 -9.84 1.46
N ASP A 4 11.79 -10.32 1.22
CA ASP A 4 11.21 -10.40 -0.13
C ASP A 4 10.98 -8.98 -0.70
N THR A 5 10.52 -8.05 0.14
CA THR A 5 10.31 -6.65 -0.25
C THR A 5 11.64 -5.96 -0.60
N ARG A 6 12.67 -6.16 0.22
CA ARG A 6 14.02 -5.59 0.02
C ARG A 6 14.64 -6.04 -1.30
N ALA A 7 14.48 -7.31 -1.64
CA ALA A 7 14.96 -7.86 -2.91
C ALA A 7 14.24 -7.25 -4.12
N ALA A 8 12.96 -6.89 -4.00
CA ALA A 8 12.17 -6.29 -5.08
C ALA A 8 12.31 -4.77 -5.20
N ALA A 9 12.59 -4.06 -4.10
CA ALA A 9 12.89 -2.62 -4.16
C ALA A 9 14.15 -2.32 -5.01
N GLY A 10 15.02 -3.33 -5.19
CA GLY A 10 16.16 -3.28 -6.09
C GLY A 10 17.25 -2.29 -5.63
N ALA A 11 18.49 -2.52 -6.05
CA ALA A 11 19.62 -1.64 -5.72
C ALA A 11 19.54 -0.24 -6.39
N GLY A 12 18.56 0.00 -7.28
CA GLY A 12 18.45 1.20 -8.10
C GLY A 12 17.43 2.24 -7.62
N ASN A 13 16.55 1.92 -6.65
CA ASN A 13 15.54 2.86 -6.18
C ASN A 13 15.68 3.12 -4.67
N LEU A 14 16.55 4.08 -4.33
CA LEU A 14 16.91 4.41 -2.96
C LEU A 14 15.68 4.84 -2.13
N SER A 15 14.71 5.52 -2.73
CA SER A 15 13.48 5.91 -2.04
C SER A 15 12.62 4.70 -1.67
N LEU A 16 12.47 3.71 -2.56
CA LEU A 16 11.78 2.48 -2.21
C LEU A 16 12.53 1.71 -1.12
N ALA A 17 13.85 1.58 -1.24
CA ALA A 17 14.66 0.89 -0.25
C ALA A 17 14.50 1.50 1.15
N ALA A 18 14.55 2.83 1.26
CA ALA A 18 14.35 3.53 2.54
C ALA A 18 12.97 3.25 3.16
N LEU A 19 11.91 3.23 2.34
CA LEU A 19 10.56 2.91 2.81
C LEU A 19 10.40 1.45 3.24
N VAL A 20 11.11 0.53 2.62
CA VAL A 20 11.14 -0.87 3.03
C VAL A 20 11.89 -1.03 4.36
N GLU A 21 13.02 -0.35 4.52
CA GLU A 21 13.79 -0.38 5.77
C GLU A 21 13.05 0.25 6.93
N SER A 22 12.29 1.33 6.69
CA SER A 22 11.43 1.93 7.72
C SER A 22 10.19 1.10 8.05
N GLY A 23 9.87 0.10 7.21
CA GLY A 23 8.66 -0.70 7.32
C GLY A 23 7.40 -0.01 6.80
N ALA A 24 7.52 1.21 6.25
CA ALA A 24 6.40 1.95 5.67
C ALA A 24 5.91 1.32 4.35
N LEU A 25 6.75 0.56 3.65
CA LEU A 25 6.41 -0.13 2.40
C LEU A 25 6.61 -1.63 2.51
N VAL A 26 5.60 -2.39 2.09
CA VAL A 26 5.63 -3.85 2.08
C VAL A 26 5.13 -4.39 0.74
N ARG A 27 5.82 -5.41 0.22
CA ARG A 27 5.39 -6.16 -0.96
C ARG A 27 4.82 -7.51 -0.57
N VAL A 28 3.67 -7.83 -1.12
CA VAL A 28 2.96 -9.10 -0.91
C VAL A 28 2.86 -9.83 -2.25
N PRO A 29 3.65 -10.87 -2.50
CA PRO A 29 3.58 -11.64 -3.74
C PRO A 29 2.35 -12.54 -3.76
N ARG A 30 1.83 -12.85 -4.95
CA ARG A 30 0.62 -13.67 -5.17
C ARG A 30 0.60 -15.00 -4.43
N ARG A 31 1.77 -15.64 -4.28
CA ARG A 31 1.91 -16.89 -3.50
C ARG A 31 1.45 -16.79 -2.03
N ARG A 32 1.28 -15.57 -1.50
CA ARG A 32 0.78 -15.31 -0.14
C ARG A 32 -0.71 -14.96 -0.11
N PHE A 33 -1.37 -14.85 -1.26
CA PHE A 33 -2.79 -14.55 -1.31
C PHE A 33 -3.60 -15.77 -0.89
N ARG A 34 -4.80 -15.52 -0.37
CA ARG A 34 -5.76 -16.58 -0.07
C ARG A 34 -6.53 -16.97 -1.34
N PRO A 35 -7.18 -18.14 -1.36
CA PRO A 35 -8.03 -18.51 -2.49
C PRO A 35 -9.02 -17.41 -2.87
N VAL A 36 -9.19 -17.19 -4.18
CA VAL A 36 -10.13 -16.22 -4.73
C VAL A 36 -11.55 -16.57 -4.26
N PRO A 37 -12.27 -15.63 -3.62
CA PRO A 37 -13.65 -15.87 -3.22
C PRO A 37 -14.59 -16.13 -4.40
N ALA A 38 -15.56 -17.04 -4.24
CA ALA A 38 -16.48 -17.44 -5.30
C ALA A 38 -17.42 -16.34 -5.82
N TRP A 39 -17.55 -15.22 -5.08
CA TRP A 39 -18.36 -14.07 -5.51
C TRP A 39 -17.66 -13.17 -6.53
N ARG A 40 -16.37 -13.39 -6.79
CA ARG A 40 -15.62 -12.65 -7.81
C ARG A 40 -16.13 -13.02 -9.22
N PRO A 41 -16.15 -12.06 -10.16
CA PRO A 41 -16.60 -12.34 -11.52
C PRO A 41 -15.62 -13.28 -12.26
N PRO A 42 -16.05 -14.02 -13.30
CA PRO A 42 -15.24 -15.04 -13.96
C PRO A 42 -13.94 -14.53 -14.62
N ASP A 43 -13.91 -13.25 -14.98
CA ASP A 43 -12.78 -12.53 -15.58
C ASP A 43 -11.85 -11.89 -14.54
N PHE A 44 -12.12 -12.07 -13.25
CA PHE A 44 -11.27 -11.58 -12.18
C PHE A 44 -9.89 -12.25 -12.23
N MET A 45 -8.86 -11.42 -12.37
CA MET A 45 -7.46 -11.84 -12.31
C MET A 45 -6.82 -11.28 -11.04
N GLU A 46 -6.22 -12.15 -10.21
CA GLU A 46 -5.37 -11.69 -9.12
C GLU A 46 -4.08 -11.06 -9.66
N PRO A 47 -3.63 -9.95 -9.06
CA PRO A 47 -2.35 -9.35 -9.43
C PRO A 47 -1.19 -10.28 -9.07
N GLU A 48 -0.04 -10.11 -9.72
CA GLU A 48 1.17 -10.88 -9.39
C GLU A 48 1.74 -10.51 -8.02
N GLU A 49 1.53 -9.27 -7.61
CA GLU A 49 1.93 -8.74 -6.31
C GLU A 49 1.10 -7.52 -5.93
N VAL A 50 1.08 -7.21 -4.64
CA VAL A 50 0.49 -5.98 -4.10
C VAL A 50 1.56 -5.26 -3.29
N TRP A 51 1.67 -3.95 -3.51
CA TRP A 51 2.49 -3.06 -2.70
C TRP A 51 1.59 -2.29 -1.74
N ILE A 52 1.89 -2.37 -0.45
CA ILE A 52 1.15 -1.72 0.63
C ILE A 52 2.06 -0.64 1.20
N ILE A 53 1.64 0.62 1.06
CA ILE A 53 2.30 1.78 1.67
C ILE A 53 1.45 2.28 2.83
N SER A 54 2.11 2.55 3.96
CA SER A 54 1.47 3.17 5.12
C SER A 54 1.58 4.68 4.99
N THR A 55 0.46 5.38 5.19
CA THR A 55 0.39 6.86 5.12
C THR A 55 -0.25 7.44 6.37
N SER A 56 0.06 8.68 6.70
CA SER A 56 -0.60 9.44 7.77
C SER A 56 -1.12 10.78 7.25
N HIS A 57 -2.37 11.12 7.56
CA HIS A 57 -2.94 12.43 7.23
C HIS A 57 -2.27 13.59 7.98
N LEU A 58 -1.44 13.27 8.99
CA LEU A 58 -0.64 14.24 9.75
C LEU A 58 0.76 14.44 9.18
N SER A 59 1.18 13.65 8.20
CA SER A 59 2.52 13.68 7.64
C SER A 59 2.48 14.13 6.18
N PRO A 60 2.93 15.37 5.86
CA PRO A 60 3.05 15.80 4.48
C PRO A 60 4.03 14.92 3.67
N GLU A 61 4.99 14.26 4.34
CA GLU A 61 5.93 13.33 3.72
C GLU A 61 5.22 12.12 3.10
N SER A 62 4.05 11.72 3.63
CA SER A 62 3.26 10.63 3.05
C SER A 62 2.88 10.87 1.59
N VAL A 63 2.73 12.13 1.16
CA VAL A 63 2.44 12.46 -0.24
C VAL A 63 3.65 12.15 -1.12
N VAL A 64 4.84 12.57 -0.68
CA VAL A 64 6.10 12.35 -1.40
C VAL A 64 6.42 10.87 -1.52
N ASP A 65 6.16 10.11 -0.45
CA ASP A 65 6.38 8.66 -0.43
C ASP A 65 5.45 7.94 -1.41
N VAL A 66 4.16 8.31 -1.43
CA VAL A 66 3.19 7.78 -2.40
C VAL A 66 3.61 8.10 -3.83
N GLU A 67 3.98 9.34 -4.13
CA GLU A 67 4.44 9.72 -5.47
C GLU A 67 5.68 8.92 -5.90
N SER A 68 6.62 8.72 -4.99
CA SER A 68 7.84 7.95 -5.24
C SER A 68 7.52 6.48 -5.55
N VAL A 69 6.60 5.88 -4.77
CA VAL A 69 6.16 4.50 -4.99
C VAL A 69 5.42 4.35 -6.33
N LEU A 70 4.49 5.26 -6.65
CA LEU A 70 3.74 5.20 -7.91
C LEU A 70 4.65 5.31 -9.14
N ARG A 71 5.63 6.23 -9.11
CA ARG A 71 6.60 6.39 -10.21
C ARG A 71 7.48 5.17 -10.40
N ALA A 72 7.85 4.52 -9.30
CA ALA A 72 8.76 3.39 -9.30
C ALA A 72 8.09 2.06 -9.66
N VAL A 73 6.92 1.81 -9.09
CA VAL A 73 6.18 0.54 -9.24
C VAL A 73 5.32 0.53 -10.49
N GLN A 74 4.82 1.70 -10.92
CA GLN A 74 3.90 1.84 -12.05
C GLN A 74 2.74 0.82 -12.00
N PRO A 75 1.95 0.79 -10.90
CA PRO A 75 0.93 -0.24 -10.73
C PRO A 75 -0.25 -0.04 -11.71
N ASP A 76 -0.84 -1.14 -12.18
CA ASP A 76 -2.05 -1.10 -13.02
C ASP A 76 -3.27 -0.55 -12.28
N ASN A 77 -3.32 -0.76 -10.96
CA ASN A 77 -4.44 -0.38 -10.10
C ASN A 77 -3.94 0.21 -8.79
N VAL A 78 -4.61 1.26 -8.31
CA VAL A 78 -4.36 1.87 -6.99
C VAL A 78 -5.61 1.73 -6.14
N VAL A 79 -5.45 1.19 -4.94
CA VAL A 79 -6.50 1.08 -3.92
C VAL A 79 -6.13 2.00 -2.76
N VAL A 80 -7.09 2.80 -2.31
CA VAL A 80 -6.89 3.73 -1.19
C VAL A 80 -7.82 3.33 -0.05
N GLU A 81 -7.24 3.11 1.13
CA GLU A 81 -7.98 3.03 2.39
C GLU A 81 -7.87 4.39 3.10
N LEU A 82 -9.01 4.99 3.44
CA LEU A 82 -9.05 6.24 4.17
C LEU A 82 -9.34 5.98 5.65
N CYS A 83 -8.61 6.67 6.52
CA CYS A 83 -8.94 6.68 7.95
C CYS A 83 -10.35 7.26 8.16
N ARG A 84 -11.07 6.77 9.16
CA ARG A 84 -12.36 7.36 9.56
C ARG A 84 -12.12 8.80 10.05
N SER A 85 -12.77 9.76 9.43
CA SER A 85 -12.77 11.15 9.91
C SER A 85 -13.55 11.24 11.22
N TRP A 86 -12.94 11.79 12.28
CA TRP A 86 -13.59 12.05 13.57
C TRP A 86 -14.58 13.25 13.51
N GLN A 87 -15.54 13.27 12.58
CA GLN A 87 -16.55 14.32 12.49
C GLN A 87 -17.93 13.95 13.10
N GLU A 88 -17.98 13.10 14.12
CA GLU A 88 -19.21 12.85 14.89
C GLU A 88 -18.98 12.80 16.42
N LEU A 89 -18.41 13.87 16.98
CA LEU A 89 -18.56 14.17 18.42
C LEU A 89 -19.05 15.61 18.64
N GLY A 90 -20.01 16.03 17.80
CA GLY A 90 -20.77 17.26 17.95
C GLY A 90 -22.23 16.99 18.28
N SER A 91 -22.53 16.20 19.32
CA SER A 91 -23.89 16.13 19.89
C SER A 91 -23.87 15.52 21.29
N TRP A 92 -23.27 16.23 22.25
CA TRP A 92 -23.49 15.96 23.68
C TRP A 92 -23.42 17.27 24.47
N TYR A 93 -24.33 18.22 24.20
CA TYR A 93 -24.67 19.34 25.10
C TYR A 93 -26.02 19.98 24.75
N THR A 94 -27.08 19.17 24.61
CA THR A 94 -28.46 19.67 24.71
C THR A 94 -29.34 18.69 25.47
#